data_AF-A0A2V5X9T5-F1
#
_entry.id   AF-A0A2V5X9T5-F1
#
_cell.length_a   1.000
_cell.length_b   1.000
_cell.length_c   1.000
_cell.angle_alpha   90.00
_cell.angle_beta   90.00
_cell.angle_gamma   90.00
#
_symmetry.space_group_name_H-M   'P 1'
#
loop_
_entity.id
_entity.type
_entity.pdbx_description
1 polymer ?
#
loop_
_entity_poly.entity_id
_entity_poly.type
_entity_poly.pdbx_seq_one_letter_code
_entity_poly.pdbx_strand_id
1 'polypeptide(L)'
;MLCAWPGSEQAARMIAYRSTQVRTLLLYAQDDKGLGHVTRTLTIARHILARHPNCIAYIATKSPLAGFTLPERCDYIKLPNLLPPPRGAGQWTVDQEEEAKRHFRRIRGQMLRDAALGLAPDLVLVDHEPLGSKGEFRDGLCALKAERPTTRFVFGLRDIQDDAVRIRALWQEVGVYDTLEKLYDGIAVYGSPKLYDVAEAYAIPPSVQSKLHYCGYIVRDPPAIDAGALR
;
A
#
# COMPACT_ATOMS: atom_id res chain seq x y z
N MET A 1 -25.78 5.93 -47.96
CA MET A 1 -24.56 6.64 -47.49
C MET A 1 -24.70 6.77 -45.97
N LEU A 2 -24.18 5.79 -45.23
CA LEU A 2 -24.25 5.72 -43.77
C LEU A 2 -23.07 6.52 -43.21
N CYS A 3 -23.34 7.65 -42.54
CA CYS A 3 -22.32 8.38 -41.78
C CYS A 3 -21.88 7.52 -40.59
N ALA A 4 -20.64 7.03 -40.64
CA ALA A 4 -19.98 6.39 -39.51
C ALA A 4 -19.71 7.43 -38.41
N TRP A 5 -20.08 7.11 -37.18
CA TRP A 5 -19.80 7.88 -35.97
C TRP A 5 -18.27 7.88 -35.70
N PRO A 6 -17.57 9.03 -35.67
CA PRO A 6 -16.11 9.07 -35.50
C PRO A 6 -15.60 8.84 -34.06
N GLY A 7 -16.50 8.60 -33.10
CA GLY A 7 -16.15 8.51 -31.68
C GLY A 7 -15.45 7.21 -31.25
N SER A 8 -15.64 6.10 -31.98
CA SER A 8 -15.09 4.79 -31.61
C SER A 8 -13.58 4.69 -31.86
N GLU A 9 -13.08 5.26 -32.97
CA GLU A 9 -11.65 5.26 -33.29
C GLU A 9 -10.83 6.18 -32.39
N GLN A 10 -11.38 7.33 -31.96
CA GLN A 10 -10.70 8.24 -31.03
C GLN A 10 -10.68 7.69 -29.60
N ALA A 11 -11.76 7.04 -29.15
CA ALA A 11 -11.77 6.32 -27.89
C ALA A 11 -10.80 5.12 -27.91
N ALA A 12 -10.79 4.33 -28.99
CA ALA A 12 -9.85 3.22 -29.16
C ALA A 12 -8.39 3.69 -29.25
N ARG A 13 -8.11 4.82 -29.92
CA ARG A 13 -6.77 5.45 -29.97
C ARG A 13 -6.34 6.02 -28.62
N MET A 14 -7.24 6.61 -27.83
CA MET A 14 -6.92 7.05 -26.45
C MET A 14 -6.66 5.86 -25.52
N ILE A 15 -7.42 4.76 -25.66
CA ILE A 15 -7.21 3.52 -24.90
C ILE A 15 -5.89 2.86 -25.29
N ALA A 16 -5.55 2.83 -26.58
CA ALA A 16 -4.27 2.33 -27.09
C ALA A 16 -3.08 3.23 -26.70
N TYR A 17 -3.24 4.55 -26.74
CA TYR A 17 -2.21 5.50 -26.31
C TYR A 17 -1.94 5.41 -24.79
N ARG A 18 -2.99 5.19 -23.98
CA ARG A 18 -2.85 4.86 -22.55
C ARG A 18 -2.30 3.46 -22.30
N SER A 19 -2.32 2.55 -23.28
CA SER A 19 -1.71 1.21 -23.15
C SER A 19 -0.21 1.21 -23.49
N THR A 20 0.25 2.21 -24.26
CA THR A 20 1.68 2.41 -24.57
C THR A 20 2.46 3.22 -23.54
N GLN A 21 1.77 3.96 -22.65
CA GLN A 21 2.43 4.73 -21.60
C GLN A 21 2.81 3.82 -20.42
N VAL A 22 4.07 3.94 -19.98
CA VAL A 22 4.56 3.26 -18.77
C VAL A 22 3.80 3.81 -17.57
N ARG A 23 3.23 2.93 -16.75
CA ARG A 23 2.54 3.28 -15.51
C ARG A 23 3.45 3.04 -14.31
N THR A 24 3.52 4.04 -13.44
CA THR A 24 4.35 3.98 -12.23
C THR A 24 3.49 3.67 -11.02
N LEU A 25 3.88 2.63 -10.28
CA LEU A 25 3.23 2.21 -9.04
C LEU A 25 4.14 2.54 -7.86
N LEU A 26 3.58 3.18 -6.82
CA LEU A 26 4.24 3.36 -5.54
C LEU A 26 3.53 2.50 -4.49
N LEU A 27 4.22 1.49 -3.97
CA LEU A 27 3.69 0.62 -2.93
C LEU A 27 4.37 0.96 -1.61
N TYR A 28 3.60 1.25 -0.59
CA TYR A 28 4.11 1.51 0.76
C TYR A 28 3.71 0.37 1.69
N ALA A 29 4.69 -0.17 2.41
CA ALA A 29 4.48 -1.16 3.45
C ALA A 29 5.55 -1.09 4.54
N GLN A 30 5.12 -1.14 5.79
CA GLN A 30 6.01 -1.20 6.95
C GLN A 30 5.73 -2.44 7.76
N ASP A 31 6.81 -3.11 8.20
CA ASP A 31 6.71 -4.13 9.23
C ASP A 31 7.22 -3.59 10.57
N ASP A 32 6.43 -3.75 11.62
CA ASP A 32 6.88 -3.49 12.99
C ASP A 32 7.56 -4.72 13.60
N LYS A 33 6.98 -5.90 13.40
CA LYS A 33 7.52 -7.19 13.80
C LYS A 33 7.33 -8.20 12.66
N GLY A 34 8.42 -8.84 12.25
CA GLY A 34 8.40 -9.81 11.14
C GLY A 34 8.53 -9.17 9.76
N LEU A 35 8.11 -9.90 8.73
CA LEU A 35 8.24 -9.54 7.31
C LEU A 35 6.93 -9.79 6.52
N GLY A 36 5.79 -9.74 7.21
CA GLY A 36 4.49 -10.11 6.65
C GLY A 36 3.99 -9.10 5.62
N HIS A 37 4.07 -7.80 5.94
CA HIS A 37 3.63 -6.72 5.07
C HIS A 37 4.53 -6.62 3.85
N VAL A 38 5.85 -6.55 4.03
CA VAL A 38 6.76 -6.46 2.89
C VAL A 38 6.63 -7.66 1.95
N THR A 39 6.42 -8.87 2.47
CA THR A 39 6.21 -10.02 1.59
C THR A 39 4.90 -9.92 0.83
N ARG A 40 3.81 -9.53 1.50
CA ARG A 40 2.53 -9.35 0.83
C ARG A 40 2.62 -8.32 -0.28
N THR A 41 3.25 -7.19 -0.01
CA THR A 41 3.50 -6.14 -1.01
C THR A 41 4.34 -6.64 -2.19
N LEU A 42 5.38 -7.44 -1.94
CA LEU A 42 6.17 -8.06 -3.00
C LEU A 42 5.34 -9.03 -3.85
N THR A 43 4.49 -9.85 -3.22
CA THR A 43 3.57 -10.75 -3.94
C THR A 43 2.60 -9.95 -4.82
N ILE A 44 2.01 -8.88 -4.29
CA ILE A 44 1.15 -7.97 -5.06
C ILE A 44 1.92 -7.39 -6.25
N ALA A 45 3.09 -6.82 -6.01
CA ALA A 45 3.93 -6.21 -7.05
C ALA A 45 4.25 -7.21 -8.16
N ARG A 46 4.68 -8.44 -7.80
CA ARG A 46 4.94 -9.51 -8.77
C ARG A 46 3.73 -9.79 -9.67
N HIS A 47 2.56 -9.99 -9.07
CA HIS A 47 1.37 -10.31 -9.84
C HIS A 47 0.88 -9.16 -10.72
N ILE A 48 1.02 -7.91 -10.27
CA ILE A 48 0.70 -6.73 -11.08
C ILE A 48 1.66 -6.63 -12.26
N LEU A 49 2.97 -6.72 -12.03
CA LEU A 49 4.00 -6.57 -13.06
C LEU A 49 4.02 -7.71 -14.08
N ALA A 50 3.59 -8.91 -13.68
CA ALA A 50 3.42 -10.05 -14.58
C ALA A 50 2.20 -9.88 -15.51
N ARG A 51 1.11 -9.29 -15.01
CA ARG A 51 -0.12 -9.07 -15.79
C ARG A 51 -0.11 -7.79 -16.62
N HIS A 52 0.68 -6.80 -16.22
CA HIS A 52 0.74 -5.49 -16.83
C HIS A 52 2.17 -5.16 -17.25
N PRO A 53 2.56 -5.50 -18.50
CA PRO A 53 3.94 -5.34 -18.96
C PRO A 53 4.38 -3.88 -19.07
N ASN A 54 3.43 -2.95 -19.13
CA ASN A 54 3.70 -1.50 -19.15
C ASN A 54 3.78 -0.89 -17.74
N CYS A 55 3.85 -1.67 -16.67
CA CYS A 55 3.99 -1.15 -15.30
C CYS A 55 5.44 -1.25 -14.79
N ILE A 56 5.85 -0.26 -14.01
CA ILE A 56 7.02 -0.29 -13.12
C ILE A 56 6.57 -0.05 -11.68
N ALA A 57 7.29 -0.57 -10.70
CA ALA A 57 6.92 -0.48 -9.29
C ALA A 57 8.07 -0.02 -8.39
N TYR A 58 7.76 0.85 -7.44
CA TYR A 58 8.66 1.26 -6.37
C TYR A 58 8.04 0.87 -5.03
N ILE A 59 8.79 0.13 -4.21
CA ILE A 59 8.35 -0.26 -2.86
C ILE A 59 9.05 0.62 -1.82
N ALA A 60 8.30 1.40 -1.05
CA ALA A 60 8.82 2.16 0.09
C ALA A 60 8.62 1.38 1.39
N THR A 61 9.72 1.03 2.07
CA THR A 61 9.68 0.21 3.30
C THR A 61 10.89 0.42 4.21
N LYS A 62 10.70 0.26 5.53
CA LYS A 62 11.81 0.15 6.49
C LYS A 62 12.32 -1.28 6.63
N SER A 63 11.59 -2.28 6.14
CA SER A 63 11.99 -3.68 6.23
C SER A 63 13.27 -3.91 5.41
N PRO A 64 14.23 -4.72 5.92
CA PRO A 64 15.35 -5.15 5.10
C PRO A 64 14.82 -6.05 3.99
N LEU A 65 15.13 -5.72 2.73
CA LEU A 65 14.84 -6.59 1.60
C LEU A 65 15.94 -7.62 1.32
N ALA A 66 17.02 -7.60 2.11
CA ALA A 66 18.07 -8.60 2.04
C ALA A 66 17.46 -10.02 2.24
N GLY A 67 17.49 -10.83 1.19
CA GLY A 67 16.87 -12.16 1.15
C GLY A 67 15.59 -12.27 0.31
N PHE A 68 15.07 -11.17 -0.24
CA PHE A 68 13.97 -11.18 -1.20
C PHE A 68 14.46 -10.86 -2.61
N THR A 69 14.00 -11.64 -3.59
CA THR A 69 14.18 -11.31 -5.01
C THR A 69 13.10 -10.32 -5.45
N LEU A 70 13.51 -9.12 -5.84
CA LEU A 70 12.60 -8.16 -6.47
C LEU A 70 12.16 -8.69 -7.85
N PRO A 71 10.88 -8.53 -8.24
CA PRO A 71 10.50 -8.77 -9.63
C PRO A 71 11.25 -7.84 -10.58
N GLU A 72 11.36 -8.26 -11.83
CA GLU A 72 11.77 -7.37 -12.91
C GLU A 72 10.87 -6.13 -12.94
N ARG A 73 11.42 -4.95 -13.30
CA ARG A 73 10.69 -3.66 -13.30
C ARG A 73 10.23 -3.18 -11.92
N CYS A 74 10.86 -3.68 -10.86
CA CYS A 74 10.61 -3.24 -9.50
C CYS A 74 11.90 -2.81 -8.81
N ASP A 75 11.86 -1.65 -8.17
CA ASP A 75 12.91 -1.17 -7.27
C ASP A 75 12.30 -0.78 -5.92
N TYR A 76 13.12 -0.35 -4.96
CA TYR A 76 12.66 -0.03 -3.62
C TYR A 76 13.37 1.17 -3.00
N ILE A 77 12.64 1.86 -2.14
CA ILE A 77 13.12 2.99 -1.36
C ILE A 77 13.29 2.50 0.08
N LYS A 78 14.55 2.34 0.49
CA LYS A 78 14.89 1.97 1.87
C LYS A 78 14.65 3.16 2.79
N LEU A 79 13.64 3.06 3.64
CA LEU A 79 13.42 4.02 4.70
C LEU A 79 14.33 3.72 5.92
N PRO A 80 14.90 4.74 6.57
CA PRO A 80 15.83 4.55 7.67
C PRO A 80 15.16 3.92 8.90
N ASN A 81 15.86 2.97 9.52
CA ASN A 81 15.49 2.38 10.80
C ASN A 81 16.12 3.14 11.95
N LEU A 82 15.39 3.24 13.06
CA LEU A 82 15.97 3.64 14.34
C LEU A 82 16.85 2.48 14.84
N LEU A 83 18.15 2.71 14.97
CA LEU A 83 19.07 1.72 15.52
C LEU A 83 19.19 1.92 17.04
N PRO A 84 19.25 0.84 17.83
CA PRO A 84 19.50 0.96 19.25
C PRO A 84 20.92 1.49 19.51
N PRO A 85 21.17 2.07 20.70
CA PRO A 85 22.51 2.46 21.12
C PRO A 85 23.51 1.29 20.99
N PRO A 86 24.77 1.57 20.62
CA PRO A 86 25.79 0.54 20.59
C PRO A 86 26.02 -0.01 22.00
N ARG A 87 26.48 -1.27 22.09
CA ARG A 87 26.79 -1.89 23.37
C ARG A 87 27.81 -1.04 24.13
N GLY A 88 27.51 -0.72 25.39
CA GLY A 88 28.37 0.08 26.26
C GLY A 88 28.10 1.59 26.26
N ALA A 89 27.24 2.12 25.38
CA ALA A 89 26.90 3.55 25.34
C ALA A 89 25.77 3.99 26.31
N GLY A 90 25.37 3.12 27.25
CA GLY A 90 24.19 3.33 28.09
C GLY A 90 22.87 3.04 27.37
N GLN A 91 21.82 2.72 28.13
CA GLN A 91 20.47 2.54 27.58
C GLN A 91 19.79 3.91 27.47
N TRP A 92 18.96 4.09 26.44
CA TRP A 92 18.09 5.26 26.37
C TRP A 92 17.05 5.22 27.48
N THR A 93 16.72 6.39 28.00
CA THR A 93 15.49 6.56 28.76
C THR A 93 14.29 6.40 27.83
N VAL A 94 13.10 6.17 28.40
CA VAL A 94 11.84 6.08 27.64
C VAL A 94 11.62 7.35 26.82
N ASP A 95 11.88 8.52 27.40
CA ASP A 95 11.68 9.80 26.71
C ASP A 95 12.63 9.99 25.52
N GLN A 96 13.90 9.60 25.68
CA GLN A 96 14.90 9.63 24.61
C GLN A 96 14.52 8.70 23.46
N GLU A 97 14.05 7.49 23.78
CA GLU A 97 13.61 6.54 22.76
C GLU A 97 12.39 7.06 21.99
N GLU A 98 11.40 7.63 22.68
CA GLU A 98 10.22 8.21 22.04
C GLU A 98 10.56 9.44 21.19
N GLU A 99 11.48 10.29 21.64
CA GLU A 99 12.00 11.39 20.84
C GLU A 99 12.71 10.90 19.58
N ALA A 100 13.57 9.89 19.69
CA ALA A 100 14.25 9.31 18.54
C ALA A 100 13.26 8.67 17.54
N LYS A 101 12.23 7.98 18.03
CA LYS A 101 11.13 7.44 17.19
C LYS A 101 10.38 8.56 16.46
N ARG A 102 10.07 9.67 17.13
CA ARG A 102 9.43 10.85 16.49
C ARG A 102 10.35 11.47 15.44
N HIS A 103 11.63 11.62 15.74
CA HIS A 103 12.62 12.16 14.80
C HIS A 103 12.73 11.33 13.53
N PHE A 104 12.90 10.01 13.66
CA PHE A 104 13.00 9.12 12.49
C PHE A 104 11.70 9.04 11.69
N ARG A 105 10.54 9.14 12.34
CA ARG A 105 9.25 9.24 11.65
C ARG A 105 9.16 10.49 10.77
N ARG A 106 9.67 11.63 11.27
CA ARG A 106 9.75 12.87 10.48
C ARG A 106 10.68 12.72 9.27
N ILE A 107 11.85 12.11 9.44
CA ILE A 107 12.78 11.82 8.33
C ILE A 107 12.08 10.94 7.28
N ARG A 108 11.44 9.85 7.72
CA ARG A 108 10.72 8.95 6.80
C ARG A 108 9.59 9.67 6.08
N GLY A 109 8.80 10.49 6.77
CA GLY A 109 7.74 11.27 6.14
C GLY A 109 8.25 12.24 5.07
N GLN A 110 9.39 12.90 5.31
CA GLN A 110 10.05 13.75 4.30
C GLN A 110 10.48 12.94 3.07
N MET A 111 11.19 11.83 3.28
CA MET A 111 11.61 10.94 2.19
C MET A 111 10.43 10.40 1.38
N LEU A 112 9.36 9.98 2.07
CA LEU A 112 8.14 9.47 1.42
C LEU A 112 7.45 10.54 0.59
N ARG A 113 7.34 11.76 1.13
CA ARG A 113 6.76 12.89 0.40
C ARG A 113 7.56 13.20 -0.87
N ASP A 114 8.87 13.37 -0.74
CA ASP A 114 9.72 13.75 -1.86
C ASP A 114 9.78 12.65 -2.93
N ALA A 115 9.83 11.38 -2.51
CA ALA A 115 9.72 10.25 -3.42
C ALA A 115 8.37 10.20 -4.13
N ALA A 116 7.26 10.37 -3.41
CA ALA A 116 5.92 10.31 -3.98
C ALA A 116 5.70 11.42 -5.03
N LEU A 117 6.13 12.65 -4.73
CA LEU A 117 6.03 13.77 -5.65
C LEU A 117 6.98 13.65 -6.85
N GLY A 118 8.22 13.19 -6.60
CA GLY A 118 9.23 13.01 -7.65
C GLY A 118 8.90 11.87 -8.61
N LEU A 119 8.36 10.76 -8.10
CA LEU A 119 7.91 9.62 -8.92
C LEU A 119 6.63 9.93 -9.70
N ALA A 120 5.77 10.83 -9.17
CA ALA A 120 4.46 11.16 -9.73
C ALA A 120 3.65 9.91 -10.17
N PRO A 121 3.41 8.95 -9.26
CA PRO A 121 2.88 7.63 -9.62
C PRO A 121 1.44 7.72 -10.16
N ASP A 122 1.09 6.80 -11.05
CA ASP A 122 -0.29 6.60 -11.51
C ASP A 122 -1.15 5.93 -10.43
N LEU A 123 -0.52 5.10 -9.58
CA LEU A 123 -1.18 4.43 -8.47
C LEU A 123 -0.29 4.37 -7.23
N VAL A 124 -0.88 4.71 -6.08
CA VAL A 124 -0.31 4.49 -4.76
C VAL A 124 -1.09 3.39 -4.06
N LEU A 125 -0.40 2.34 -3.62
CA LEU A 125 -0.96 1.31 -2.74
C LEU A 125 -0.33 1.46 -1.35
N VAL A 126 -1.15 1.76 -0.34
CA VAL A 126 -0.73 1.78 1.06
C VAL A 126 -1.24 0.52 1.74
N ASP A 127 -0.35 -0.34 2.21
CA ASP A 127 -0.73 -1.56 2.92
C ASP A 127 -0.64 -1.36 4.44
N HIS A 128 -1.61 -1.93 5.17
CA HIS A 128 -1.73 -1.95 6.64
C HIS A 128 -2.36 -0.71 7.30
N GLU A 129 -1.68 0.44 7.31
CA GLU A 129 -2.15 1.67 7.97
C GLU A 129 -2.45 2.75 6.92
N PRO A 130 -3.68 3.29 6.84
CA PRO A 130 -4.11 4.20 5.76
C PRO A 130 -3.30 5.50 5.60
N LEU A 131 -2.49 5.87 6.58
CA LEU A 131 -1.67 7.09 6.55
C LEU A 131 -0.18 6.79 6.71
N GLY A 132 0.18 5.52 6.52
CA GLY A 132 1.47 4.97 6.90
C GLY A 132 1.60 4.76 8.41
N SER A 133 2.66 4.05 8.80
CA SER A 133 2.94 3.71 10.20
C SER A 133 2.92 4.96 11.07
N LYS A 134 1.93 5.01 11.97
CA LYS A 134 1.68 6.15 12.85
C LYS A 134 1.59 7.51 12.12
N GLY A 135 1.01 7.51 10.92
CA GLY A 135 0.73 8.70 10.13
C GLY A 135 1.93 9.28 9.38
N GLU A 136 3.06 8.57 9.29
CA GLU A 136 4.29 9.13 8.68
C GLU A 136 4.15 9.49 7.20
N PHE A 137 3.22 8.89 6.47
CA PHE A 137 3.01 9.16 5.05
C PHE A 137 1.87 10.16 4.78
N ARG A 138 1.17 10.63 5.82
CA ARG A 138 0.01 11.54 5.69
C ARG A 138 0.32 12.73 4.79
N ASP A 139 1.40 13.45 5.07
CA ASP A 139 1.75 14.68 4.36
C ASP A 139 2.09 14.41 2.90
N GLY A 140 2.78 13.29 2.62
CA GLY A 140 3.11 12.86 1.26
C GLY A 140 1.87 12.49 0.45
N LEU A 141 0.93 11.75 1.04
CA LEU A 141 -0.32 11.38 0.39
C LEU A 141 -1.20 12.60 0.09
N CYS A 142 -1.34 13.52 1.05
CA CYS A 142 -2.10 14.76 0.87
C CYS A 142 -1.48 15.67 -0.20
N ALA A 143 -0.16 15.87 -0.15
CA ALA A 143 0.56 16.68 -1.14
C ALA A 143 0.43 16.08 -2.54
N LEU A 144 0.65 14.76 -2.68
CA LEU A 144 0.52 14.09 -3.97
C LEU A 144 -0.90 14.18 -4.52
N LYS A 145 -1.94 14.01 -3.68
CA LYS A 145 -3.32 14.13 -4.14
C LYS A 145 -3.67 15.54 -4.63
N ALA A 146 -3.12 16.57 -3.97
CA ALA A 146 -3.31 17.96 -4.38
C ALA A 146 -2.57 18.30 -5.69
N GLU A 147 -1.33 17.84 -5.84
CA GLU A 147 -0.50 18.15 -7.02
C GLU A 147 -0.81 17.24 -8.22
N ARG A 148 -1.29 16.02 -7.99
CA ARG A 148 -1.55 14.99 -9.01
C ARG A 148 -2.94 14.37 -8.82
N PRO A 149 -4.02 15.08 -9.16
CA PRO A 149 -5.39 14.59 -8.99
C PRO A 149 -5.72 13.35 -9.86
N THR A 150 -4.87 13.01 -10.83
CA THR A 150 -5.00 11.82 -11.66
C THR A 150 -4.43 10.55 -11.02
N THR A 151 -3.58 10.67 -9.99
CA THR A 151 -3.06 9.52 -9.23
C THR A 151 -4.20 8.82 -8.51
N ARG A 152 -4.23 7.49 -8.60
CA ARG A 152 -5.18 6.65 -7.86
C ARG A 152 -4.59 6.17 -6.54
N PHE A 153 -5.36 6.30 -5.46
CA PHE A 153 -4.96 5.89 -4.12
C PHE A 153 -5.76 4.65 -3.71
N VAL A 154 -5.05 3.56 -3.42
CA VAL A 154 -5.65 2.29 -3.00
C VAL A 154 -5.13 1.91 -1.61
N PHE A 155 -6.05 1.58 -0.71
CA PHE A 155 -5.71 1.05 0.61
C PHE A 155 -5.79 -0.48 0.61
N GLY A 156 -4.72 -1.14 1.04
CA GLY A 156 -4.69 -2.58 1.27
C GLY A 156 -5.19 -2.92 2.67
N LEU A 157 -6.34 -3.59 2.75
CA LEU A 157 -7.00 -3.97 3.99
C LEU A 157 -6.99 -5.49 4.17
N ARG A 158 -6.38 -6.01 5.24
CA ARG A 158 -6.65 -7.39 5.67
C ARG A 158 -8.09 -7.49 6.16
N ASP A 159 -8.74 -8.61 5.90
CA ASP A 159 -10.05 -8.89 6.49
C ASP A 159 -9.99 -8.92 8.01
N ILE A 160 -9.00 -9.60 8.60
CA ILE A 160 -8.77 -9.65 10.04
C ILE A 160 -7.47 -8.90 10.39
N GLN A 161 -7.61 -7.76 11.06
CA GLN A 161 -6.50 -6.96 11.57
C GLN A 161 -6.10 -7.32 13.00
N ASP A 162 -7.08 -7.25 13.91
CA ASP A 162 -7.02 -7.43 15.36
C ASP A 162 -8.48 -7.44 15.86
N ASP A 163 -8.70 -7.37 17.17
CA ASP A 163 -10.03 -7.17 17.76
C ASP A 163 -10.79 -5.98 17.13
N ALA A 164 -12.02 -6.25 16.69
CA ALA A 164 -12.83 -5.29 15.95
C ALA A 164 -13.18 -4.04 16.76
N VAL A 165 -13.46 -4.19 18.06
CA VAL A 165 -13.82 -3.06 18.94
C VAL A 165 -12.62 -2.13 19.10
N ARG A 166 -11.43 -2.71 19.34
CA ARG A 166 -10.18 -1.97 19.44
C ARG A 166 -9.82 -1.24 18.15
N ILE A 167 -9.97 -1.90 17.00
CA ILE A 167 -9.71 -1.29 15.69
C ILE A 167 -10.68 -0.12 15.44
N ARG A 168 -11.98 -0.29 15.69
CA ARG A 168 -12.96 0.79 15.51
C ARG A 168 -12.65 2.00 16.39
N ALA A 169 -12.33 1.78 17.66
CA ALA A 169 -11.97 2.85 18.59
C ALA A 169 -10.73 3.62 18.11
N LEU A 170 -9.68 2.89 17.73
CA LEU A 170 -8.46 3.49 17.19
C LEU A 170 -8.73 4.27 15.89
N TRP A 171 -9.50 3.70 14.97
CA TRP A 171 -9.82 4.32 13.68
C TRP A 171 -10.64 5.60 13.84
N GLN A 172 -11.55 5.62 14.82
CA GLN A 172 -12.28 6.82 15.19
C GLN A 172 -11.34 7.88 15.76
N GLU A 173 -10.47 7.51 16.70
CA GLU A 173 -9.52 8.42 17.36
C GLU A 173 -8.58 9.10 16.36
N VAL A 174 -8.03 8.33 15.40
CA VAL A 174 -7.01 8.85 14.47
C VAL A 174 -7.59 9.33 13.12
N GLY A 175 -8.92 9.33 12.97
CA GLY A 175 -9.61 9.85 11.78
C GLY A 175 -9.43 8.99 10.53
N VAL A 176 -9.42 7.66 10.67
CA VAL A 176 -9.28 6.74 9.54
C VAL A 176 -10.49 6.83 8.60
N TYR A 177 -11.72 6.89 9.12
CA TYR A 177 -12.92 6.90 8.26
C TYR A 177 -12.93 8.09 7.30
N ASP A 178 -12.62 9.29 7.81
CA ASP A 178 -12.41 10.50 7.00
C ASP A 178 -11.33 10.31 5.93
N THR A 179 -10.25 9.61 6.29
CA THR A 179 -9.16 9.30 5.35
C THR A 179 -9.65 8.35 4.26
N LEU A 180 -10.37 7.27 4.60
CA LEU A 180 -10.92 6.33 3.62
C LEU A 180 -11.91 7.01 2.67
N GLU A 181 -12.69 7.96 3.19
CA GLU A 181 -13.65 8.72 2.41
C GLU A 181 -12.99 9.74 1.47
N LYS A 182 -12.04 10.53 1.97
CA LYS A 182 -11.49 11.68 1.24
C LYS A 182 -10.23 11.35 0.44
N LEU A 183 -9.38 10.44 0.94
CA LEU A 183 -8.06 10.15 0.35
C LEU A 183 -8.11 8.99 -0.65
N TYR A 184 -8.77 7.90 -0.30
CA TYR A 184 -8.70 6.67 -1.09
C TYR A 184 -9.77 6.59 -2.19
N ASP A 185 -9.36 6.16 -3.38
CA ASP A 185 -10.24 5.83 -4.50
C ASP A 185 -10.79 4.40 -4.41
N GLY A 186 -10.03 3.50 -3.79
CA GLY A 186 -10.40 2.08 -3.63
C GLY A 186 -9.76 1.46 -2.40
N ILE A 187 -10.38 0.39 -1.90
CA ILE A 187 -9.90 -0.40 -0.77
C ILE A 187 -9.83 -1.87 -1.24
N ALA A 188 -8.63 -2.38 -1.43
CA ALA A 188 -8.39 -3.77 -1.78
C ALA A 188 -8.42 -4.62 -0.50
N VAL A 189 -9.50 -5.38 -0.32
CA VAL A 189 -9.69 -6.27 0.84
C VAL A 189 -9.10 -7.63 0.54
N TYR A 190 -8.08 -8.02 1.30
CA TYR A 190 -7.41 -9.30 1.20
C TYR A 190 -8.16 -10.34 2.03
N GLY A 191 -9.29 -10.80 1.51
CA GLY A 191 -10.17 -11.72 2.20
C GLY A 191 -11.42 -12.04 1.41
N SER A 192 -12.42 -12.60 2.10
CA SER A 192 -13.71 -12.96 1.50
C SER A 192 -14.87 -12.43 2.34
N PRO A 193 -15.86 -11.73 1.74
CA PRO A 193 -17.02 -11.24 2.48
C PRO A 193 -17.91 -12.37 2.99
N LYS A 194 -17.78 -13.58 2.39
CA LYS A 194 -18.49 -14.78 2.84
C LYS A 194 -17.95 -15.33 4.17
N LEU A 195 -16.70 -15.01 4.50
CA LEU A 195 -16.02 -15.48 5.71
C LEU A 195 -15.93 -14.37 6.76
N TYR A 196 -15.66 -13.15 6.32
CA TYR A 196 -15.54 -11.99 7.19
C TYR A 196 -15.90 -10.71 6.43
N ASP A 197 -17.00 -10.07 6.81
CA ASP A 197 -17.41 -8.80 6.23
C ASP A 197 -16.71 -7.63 6.95
N VAL A 198 -15.73 -7.02 6.28
CA VAL A 198 -14.99 -5.88 6.84
C VAL A 198 -15.86 -4.64 6.99
N ALA A 199 -16.93 -4.51 6.20
CA ALA A 199 -17.83 -3.36 6.28
C ALA A 199 -18.54 -3.34 7.64
N GLU A 200 -19.12 -4.48 8.02
CA GLU A 200 -19.72 -4.67 9.33
C GLU A 200 -18.65 -4.67 10.42
N ALA A 201 -17.60 -5.48 10.27
CA ALA A 201 -16.60 -5.71 11.31
C ALA A 201 -15.85 -4.44 11.72
N TYR A 202 -15.55 -3.54 10.78
CA TYR A 202 -14.84 -2.28 11.07
C TYR A 202 -15.73 -1.04 10.97
N ALA A 203 -17.06 -1.22 10.98
CA ALA A 203 -18.02 -0.12 10.92
C ALA A 203 -17.72 0.87 9.77
N ILE A 204 -17.40 0.33 8.58
CA ILE A 204 -17.08 1.14 7.40
C ILE A 204 -18.33 1.93 6.98
N PRO A 205 -18.24 3.27 6.89
CA PRO A 205 -19.39 4.11 6.53
C PRO A 205 -19.96 3.76 5.15
N PRO A 206 -21.28 3.89 4.91
CA PRO A 206 -21.88 3.63 3.61
C PRO A 206 -21.23 4.39 2.45
N SER A 207 -20.73 5.61 2.68
CA SER A 207 -20.00 6.40 1.68
C SER A 207 -18.66 5.79 1.24
N VAL A 208 -18.10 4.90 2.06
CA VAL A 208 -16.83 4.21 1.80
C VAL A 208 -17.07 2.78 1.30
N GLN A 209 -18.21 2.15 1.61
CA GLN A 209 -18.48 0.75 1.25
C GLN A 209 -18.43 0.50 -0.25
N SER A 210 -18.80 1.47 -1.10
CA SER A 210 -18.68 1.37 -2.56
C SER A 210 -17.24 1.25 -3.07
N LYS A 211 -16.26 1.57 -2.22
CA LYS A 211 -14.82 1.46 -2.51
C LYS A 211 -14.24 0.11 -2.10
N LEU A 212 -15.00 -0.76 -1.43
CA LEU A 212 -14.52 -2.06 -0.99
C LEU A 212 -14.47 -3.04 -2.16
N HIS A 213 -13.28 -3.56 -2.43
CA HIS A 213 -13.03 -4.56 -3.46
C HIS A 213 -12.40 -5.79 -2.82
N TYR A 214 -13.18 -6.85 -2.64
CA TYR A 214 -12.65 -8.12 -2.12
C TYR A 214 -11.83 -8.84 -3.19
N CYS A 215 -10.52 -8.96 -2.94
CA CYS A 215 -9.53 -9.50 -3.88
C CYS A 215 -9.19 -10.97 -3.60
N GLY A 216 -9.83 -11.61 -2.62
CA GLY A 216 -9.41 -12.92 -2.12
C GLY A 216 -8.12 -12.83 -1.31
N TYR A 217 -7.57 -14.00 -0.96
CA TYR A 217 -6.38 -14.08 -0.14
C TYR A 217 -5.10 -13.96 -0.96
N ILE A 218 -4.12 -13.23 -0.43
CA ILE A 218 -2.79 -13.14 -1.04
C ILE A 218 -1.97 -14.33 -0.57
N VAL A 219 -1.74 -15.26 -1.49
CA VAL A 219 -0.90 -16.43 -1.28
C VAL A 219 0.44 -16.22 -1.97
N ARG A 220 1.52 -16.66 -1.32
CA ARG A 220 2.77 -16.92 -2.05
C ARG A 220 2.50 -18.14 -2.93
N ASP A 221 3.19 -18.26 -4.08
CA ASP A 221 3.17 -19.51 -4.84
C ASP A 221 3.47 -20.63 -3.84
N PRO A 222 2.52 -21.56 -3.61
CA PRO A 222 2.79 -22.65 -2.70
C PRO A 222 3.99 -23.41 -3.29
N PRO A 223 4.90 -23.95 -2.45
CA PRO A 223 5.81 -24.96 -2.96
C PRO A 223 4.98 -26.00 -3.72
N ALA A 224 5.48 -26.52 -4.83
CA ALA A 224 4.81 -27.63 -5.50
C ALA A 224 4.82 -28.80 -4.52
N ILE A 225 3.76 -28.94 -3.73
CA ILE A 225 3.62 -30.06 -2.81
C ILE A 225 3.09 -31.21 -3.65
N ASP A 226 3.92 -32.24 -3.81
CA ASP A 226 3.45 -33.51 -4.33
C ASP A 226 2.38 -34.05 -3.38
N ALA A 227 1.14 -34.15 -3.85
CA ALA A 227 0.03 -34.71 -3.09
C ALA A 227 0.30 -36.17 -2.67
N GLY A 228 1.23 -36.87 -3.33
CA GLY A 228 1.71 -38.20 -2.93
C GLY A 228 2.57 -38.19 -1.67
N ALA A 229 3.21 -37.07 -1.32
CA ALA A 229 4.07 -36.94 -0.13
C ALA A 229 3.29 -36.53 1.14
N LEU A 230 2.00 -36.22 1.01
CA LEU A 230 1.10 -35.84 2.10
C LEU A 230 0.21 -37.00 2.59
N ARG A 231 0.45 -38.23 2.14
CA ARG A 231 -0.28 -39.44 2.56
C ARG A 231 0.47 -40.25 3.59
#